data_AF-A0A1Y4TDA2-F1
#
_entry.id   AF-A0A1Y4TDA2-F1
#
_cell.length_a   1.000
_cell.length_b   1.000
_cell.length_c   1.000
_cell.angle_alpha   90.00
_cell.angle_beta   90.00
_cell.angle_gamma   90.00
#
_symmetry.space_group_name_H-M   'P 1'
#
loop_
_entity.id
_entity.type
_entity.pdbx_description
1 polymer ?
#
loop_
_entity_poly.entity_id
_entity_poly.type
_entity_poly.pdbx_seq_one_letter_code
_entity_poly.pdbx_strand_id
1 'polypeptide(L)'
;MALDFLILYEHTVREYESDLLLKLELERRGYKVAIRQLLDRKKPSLFTWNKPRVLVSSCMYDNEAINSHVYNNIGRCDRIVNLHWEQMLSDTQEEGDWFNMNGNAKKCVQTCWGRRTADRLIAHGMEPKNTPVTGAVMMDFLRPEFDGYFKSKAQLCAEHGLDPNKQLHLYISSFGYASMTEQEVRELSEMAGTDFTGFAATNRVSMAQTLDWFDRYLADHPEVELVYRRHPSEWNSPALAELAARRPNFHVIFADSVKQWIVAADSISIWMSTAIAEVYMAGKSCHILRPVPIEHEYDPVIYAGAKYITDYEGFCAAMGEEDPPFPIAREIIEGYFDPSATPAYKRMADLLEQVYKEPPRDHPMGEGFTPHFNWLKFFALWGVHILFALRLPPQKVFFFHKGLADFAQRIYDYVEKAYIPKNQIRAMEDRIRPFVR
;
A
#
# COMPACT_ATOMS: atom_id res chain seq x y z
N MET A 1 2.34 -25.05 22.49
CA MET A 1 1.60 -25.42 21.26
C MET A 1 2.15 -24.57 20.13
N ALA A 2 2.39 -25.17 18.97
CA ALA A 2 2.94 -24.47 17.82
C ALA A 2 2.00 -23.37 17.30
N LEU A 3 2.58 -22.40 16.60
CA LEU A 3 1.85 -21.34 15.90
C LEU A 3 1.21 -21.94 14.63
N ASP A 4 0.01 -21.52 14.26
CA ASP A 4 -0.60 -22.00 13.02
C ASP A 4 -0.14 -21.12 11.84
N PHE A 5 -0.27 -19.80 12.01
CA PHE A 5 0.09 -18.80 11.00
C PHE A 5 1.04 -17.74 11.56
N LEU A 6 2.09 -17.44 10.80
CA LEU A 6 2.92 -16.25 10.99
C LEU A 6 2.74 -15.31 9.81
N ILE A 7 2.16 -14.14 10.05
CA ILE A 7 2.03 -13.06 9.06
C ILE A 7 3.21 -12.11 9.26
N LEU A 8 3.97 -11.88 8.20
CA LEU A 8 5.06 -10.92 8.17
C LEU A 8 4.61 -9.66 7.44
N TYR A 9 4.88 -8.51 8.05
CA TYR A 9 4.65 -7.20 7.44
C TYR A 9 5.95 -6.40 7.31
N GLU A 10 6.00 -5.53 6.32
CA GLU A 10 7.10 -4.59 6.09
C GLU A 10 6.67 -3.17 6.43
N HIS A 11 5.56 -2.70 5.83
CA HIS A 11 5.06 -1.34 5.99
C HIS A 11 3.78 -1.26 6.82
N THR A 12 3.88 -0.68 8.02
CA THR A 12 2.76 -0.50 8.95
C THR A 12 1.52 0.13 8.30
N VAL A 13 1.71 1.24 7.58
CA VAL A 13 0.59 2.03 7.02
C VAL A 13 -0.14 1.28 5.90
N ARG A 14 0.59 0.45 5.14
CA ARG A 14 0.04 -0.26 3.97
C ARG A 14 -0.60 -1.59 4.36
N GLU A 15 -0.02 -2.29 5.35
CA GLU A 15 -0.27 -3.73 5.54
C GLU A 15 -0.98 -4.02 6.87
N TYR A 16 -0.56 -3.36 7.96
CA TYR A 16 -0.86 -3.83 9.32
C TYR A 16 -2.34 -3.88 9.65
N GLU A 17 -3.13 -2.91 9.19
CA GLU A 17 -4.58 -2.88 9.41
C GLU A 17 -5.28 -4.07 8.75
N SER A 18 -4.86 -4.44 7.53
CA SER A 18 -5.42 -5.57 6.78
C SER A 18 -4.94 -6.91 7.33
N ASP A 19 -3.67 -7.00 7.74
CA ASP A 19 -3.12 -8.17 8.41
C ASP A 19 -3.84 -8.44 9.73
N LEU A 20 -4.23 -7.37 10.44
CA LEU A 20 -4.98 -7.47 11.68
C LEU A 20 -6.40 -7.99 11.45
N LEU A 21 -7.08 -7.52 10.41
CA LEU A 21 -8.37 -8.06 9.98
C LEU A 21 -8.26 -9.56 9.68
N LEU A 22 -7.25 -9.97 8.92
CA LEU A 22 -7.02 -11.38 8.59
C LEU A 22 -6.69 -12.22 9.83
N LYS A 23 -5.85 -11.70 10.73
CA LYS A 23 -5.53 -12.34 12.01
C LYS A 23 -6.79 -12.58 12.84
N LEU A 24 -7.64 -11.56 12.99
CA LEU A 24 -8.87 -11.67 13.78
C LEU A 24 -9.83 -12.70 13.20
N GLU A 25 -9.96 -12.77 11.86
CA GLU A 25 -10.80 -13.79 11.21
C GLU A 25 -10.26 -15.21 11.42
N LEU A 26 -8.94 -15.42 11.27
CA LEU A 26 -8.32 -16.72 11.51
C LEU A 26 -8.43 -17.13 12.99
N GLU A 27 -8.28 -16.20 13.94
CA GLU A 27 -8.46 -16.48 15.35
C GLU A 27 -9.92 -16.81 15.69
N ARG A 28 -10.89 -16.14 15.07
CA ARG A 28 -12.32 -16.49 15.17
C ARG A 28 -12.59 -17.93 14.72
N ARG A 29 -11.86 -18.41 13.70
CA ARG A 29 -11.89 -19.80 13.21
C ARG A 29 -11.12 -20.80 14.09
N GLY A 30 -10.46 -20.34 15.16
CA GLY A 30 -9.78 -21.19 16.13
C GLY A 30 -8.27 -21.36 15.89
N TYR A 31 -7.66 -20.58 15.00
CA TYR A 31 -6.23 -20.65 14.72
C TYR A 31 -5.39 -19.74 15.62
N LYS A 32 -4.14 -20.12 15.84
CA LYS A 32 -3.14 -19.30 16.51
C LYS A 32 -2.34 -18.52 15.49
N VAL A 33 -2.48 -17.20 15.54
CA VAL A 33 -1.86 -16.29 14.57
C VAL A 33 -0.96 -15.28 15.26
N ALA A 34 0.19 -15.01 14.65
CA ALA A 34 1.05 -13.92 15.07
C ALA A 34 1.37 -13.03 13.86
N ILE A 35 1.34 -11.72 14.08
CA ILE A 35 1.85 -10.72 13.13
C ILE A 35 3.24 -10.30 13.63
N ARG A 36 4.22 -10.22 12.74
CA ARG A 36 5.57 -9.74 13.07
C ARG A 36 6.15 -8.89 11.95
N GLN A 37 6.95 -7.91 12.33
CA GLN A 37 7.68 -7.11 11.36
C GLN A 37 8.85 -7.91 10.78
N LEU A 38 9.13 -7.81 9.48
CA LEU A 38 10.17 -8.59 8.79
C LEU A 38 11.59 -8.45 9.38
N LEU A 39 11.93 -7.26 9.86
CA LEU A 39 13.18 -6.88 10.51
C LEU A 39 13.12 -7.00 12.04
N ASP A 40 12.05 -7.56 12.62
CA ASP A 40 12.04 -7.91 14.04
C ASP A 40 13.23 -8.82 14.39
N ARG A 41 13.68 -8.75 15.65
CA ARG A 41 14.61 -9.73 16.22
C ARG A 41 14.11 -11.17 15.98
N LYS A 42 15.01 -12.02 15.47
CA LYS A 42 14.71 -13.42 15.18
C LYS A 42 14.48 -14.19 16.48
N LYS A 43 13.40 -14.97 16.54
CA LYS A 43 13.00 -15.71 17.74
C LYS A 43 13.36 -17.18 17.56
N PRO A 44 14.32 -17.74 18.32
CA PRO A 44 14.71 -19.15 18.20
C PRO A 44 13.53 -20.12 18.35
N SER A 45 12.52 -19.77 19.16
CA SER A 45 11.31 -20.57 19.32
C SER A 45 10.56 -20.81 18.01
N LEU A 46 10.65 -19.91 17.03
CA LEU A 46 10.01 -20.06 15.71
C LEU A 46 10.72 -21.05 14.79
N PHE A 47 11.90 -21.53 15.17
CA PHE A 47 12.61 -22.61 14.48
C PHE A 47 12.33 -23.98 15.12
N THR A 48 11.71 -24.00 16.30
CA THR A 48 11.55 -25.19 17.13
C THR A 48 10.09 -25.34 17.60
N TRP A 49 9.80 -25.19 18.89
CA TRP A 49 8.51 -25.54 19.51
C TRP A 49 7.35 -24.59 19.18
N ASN A 50 7.64 -23.42 18.62
CA ASN A 50 6.65 -22.43 18.17
C ASN A 50 6.73 -22.16 16.66
N LYS A 51 7.29 -23.09 15.89
CA LYS A 51 7.40 -22.96 14.44
C LYS A 51 6.01 -22.88 13.80
N PRO A 52 5.71 -21.86 12.96
CA PRO A 52 4.44 -21.79 12.26
C PRO A 52 4.31 -22.88 11.20
N ARG A 53 3.08 -23.33 10.96
CA ARG A 53 2.78 -24.26 9.86
C ARG A 53 2.67 -23.54 8.51
N VAL A 54 2.18 -22.31 8.50
CA VAL A 54 2.07 -21.45 7.30
C VAL A 54 2.74 -20.10 7.57
N LEU A 55 3.54 -19.63 6.61
CA LEU A 55 4.08 -18.28 6.63
C LEU A 55 3.42 -17.44 5.53
N VAL A 56 2.92 -16.28 5.94
CA VAL A 56 2.33 -15.28 5.07
C VAL A 56 3.30 -14.10 4.99
N SER A 57 3.64 -13.65 3.78
CA SER A 57 4.60 -12.57 3.52
C SER A 57 3.94 -11.44 2.74
N SER A 58 4.47 -10.23 2.90
CA SER A 58 4.06 -9.02 2.19
C SER A 58 4.49 -9.03 0.72
N CYS A 59 5.69 -9.52 0.45
CA CYS A 59 6.29 -9.68 -0.86
C CYS A 59 7.12 -10.97 -0.94
N MET A 60 7.23 -11.54 -2.15
CA MET A 60 7.95 -12.80 -2.42
C MET A 60 8.28 -12.94 -3.91
N TYR A 61 9.26 -12.19 -4.40
CA TYR A 61 9.58 -12.11 -5.83
C TYR A 61 10.63 -13.12 -6.31
N ASP A 62 11.54 -13.57 -5.44
CA ASP A 62 12.65 -14.45 -5.84
C ASP A 62 13.14 -15.38 -4.70
N ASN A 63 14.22 -16.11 -4.98
CA ASN A 63 14.88 -16.99 -4.01
C ASN A 63 15.47 -16.24 -2.81
N GLU A 64 15.92 -15.00 -2.99
CA GLU A 64 16.47 -14.20 -1.89
C GLU A 64 15.36 -13.75 -0.94
N ALA A 65 14.19 -13.39 -1.48
CA ALA A 65 12.99 -13.15 -0.70
C ALA A 65 12.60 -14.40 0.10
N ILE A 66 12.59 -15.60 -0.50
CA ILE A 66 12.33 -16.86 0.23
C ILE A 66 13.35 -17.04 1.37
N ASN A 67 14.63 -16.79 1.10
CA ASN A 67 15.68 -16.94 2.11
C ASN A 67 15.53 -15.92 3.26
N SER A 68 15.35 -14.64 2.93
CA SER A 68 15.25 -13.53 3.87
C SER A 68 13.95 -13.51 4.67
N HIS A 69 12.81 -13.82 4.03
CA HIS A 69 11.47 -13.72 4.62
C HIS A 69 11.07 -15.00 5.33
N VAL A 70 11.44 -16.17 4.78
CA VAL A 70 10.99 -17.46 5.32
C VAL A 70 12.12 -18.15 6.07
N TYR A 71 13.19 -18.54 5.37
CA TYR A 71 14.24 -19.38 5.96
C TYR A 71 14.92 -18.70 7.17
N ASN A 72 15.25 -17.41 7.05
CA ASN A 72 15.87 -16.63 8.11
C ASN A 72 14.92 -16.26 9.27
N ASN A 73 13.60 -16.51 9.15
CA ASN A 73 12.63 -16.27 10.22
C ASN A 73 12.16 -17.54 10.92
N ILE A 74 12.01 -18.65 10.18
CA ILE A 74 11.38 -19.89 10.68
C ILE A 74 12.04 -21.19 10.19
N GLY A 75 13.12 -21.09 9.42
CA GLY A 75 13.76 -22.23 8.75
C GLY A 75 12.93 -22.77 7.58
N ARG A 76 13.10 -24.06 7.25
CA ARG A 76 12.43 -24.67 6.09
C ARG A 76 10.90 -24.69 6.24
N CYS A 77 10.18 -24.19 5.24
CA CYS A 77 8.72 -24.19 5.17
C CYS A 77 8.27 -24.20 3.71
N ASP A 78 7.42 -25.16 3.33
CA ASP A 78 6.85 -25.25 1.97
C ASP A 78 5.47 -24.59 1.86
N ARG A 79 4.89 -24.13 2.98
CA ARG A 79 3.60 -23.45 3.02
C ARG A 79 3.82 -21.94 3.11
N ILE A 80 4.13 -21.36 1.97
CA ILE A 80 4.44 -19.93 1.81
C ILE A 80 3.32 -19.28 0.99
N VAL A 81 2.69 -18.26 1.56
CA VAL A 81 1.68 -17.43 0.90
C VAL A 81 2.18 -16.00 0.83
N ASN A 82 2.19 -15.42 -0.36
CA ASN A 82 2.48 -14.01 -0.57
C ASN A 82 1.18 -13.25 -0.77
N LEU A 83 0.93 -12.25 0.08
CA LEU A 83 -0.19 -11.32 -0.07
C LEU A 83 -0.03 -10.42 -1.30
N HIS A 84 1.21 -10.29 -1.80
CA HIS A 84 1.55 -9.61 -3.04
C HIS A 84 0.98 -8.19 -3.06
N TRP A 85 1.48 -7.33 -2.16
CA TRP A 85 0.89 -6.02 -1.93
C TRP A 85 1.01 -5.03 -3.09
N GLU A 86 1.86 -5.29 -4.09
CA GLU A 86 2.05 -4.43 -5.27
C GLU A 86 1.62 -5.15 -6.55
N GLN A 87 0.47 -4.77 -7.11
CA GLN A 87 -0.10 -5.40 -8.32
C GLN A 87 -0.52 -4.39 -9.40
N MET A 88 -0.46 -3.08 -9.09
CA MET A 88 -0.91 -2.00 -9.96
C MET A 88 0.28 -1.42 -10.70
N LEU A 89 0.43 -1.79 -11.97
CA LEU A 89 1.66 -1.58 -12.74
C LEU A 89 1.35 -0.87 -14.06
N SER A 90 2.35 -0.24 -14.68
CA SER A 90 2.30 0.12 -16.10
C SER A 90 2.53 -1.11 -16.99
N ASP A 91 2.25 -1.00 -18.29
CA ASP A 91 2.44 -2.10 -19.24
C ASP A 91 3.91 -2.58 -19.28
N THR A 92 4.84 -1.63 -19.28
CA THR A 92 6.29 -1.85 -19.23
C THR A 92 6.69 -2.61 -17.97
N GLN A 93 6.06 -2.30 -16.83
CA GLN A 93 6.28 -3.01 -15.57
C GLN A 93 5.64 -4.40 -15.55
N GLU A 94 4.48 -4.58 -16.19
CA GLU A 94 3.83 -5.89 -16.32
C GLU A 94 4.66 -6.84 -17.19
N GLU A 95 5.29 -6.34 -18.25
CA GLU A 95 6.19 -7.09 -19.13
C GLU A 95 7.55 -7.39 -18.49
N GLY A 96 8.01 -6.53 -17.58
CA GLY A 96 9.33 -6.63 -16.94
C GLY A 96 9.44 -7.76 -15.90
N ASP A 97 10.65 -8.29 -15.73
CA ASP A 97 10.91 -9.37 -14.76
C ASP A 97 10.83 -8.91 -13.30
N TRP A 98 11.01 -7.61 -13.02
CA TRP A 98 11.15 -7.08 -11.66
C TRP A 98 9.88 -7.26 -10.81
N PHE A 99 8.71 -7.06 -11.40
CA PHE A 99 7.41 -7.17 -10.71
C PHE A 99 6.76 -8.56 -10.89
N ASN A 100 7.45 -9.48 -11.55
CA ASN A 100 7.03 -10.85 -11.75
C ASN A 100 7.87 -11.80 -10.88
N MET A 101 7.37 -13.03 -10.71
CA MET A 101 7.99 -13.99 -9.80
C MET A 101 9.10 -14.76 -10.51
N ASN A 102 10.25 -14.91 -9.86
CA ASN A 102 11.43 -15.58 -10.38
C ASN A 102 11.89 -16.76 -9.51
N GLY A 103 12.58 -17.72 -10.14
CA GLY A 103 13.09 -18.91 -9.46
C GLY A 103 11.99 -19.67 -8.71
N ASN A 104 12.26 -20.07 -7.47
CA ASN A 104 11.31 -20.82 -6.66
C ASN A 104 10.19 -19.95 -6.07
N ALA A 105 10.19 -18.62 -6.24
CA ALA A 105 9.05 -17.79 -5.86
C ALA A 105 7.79 -18.14 -6.67
N LYS A 106 7.94 -18.66 -7.89
CA LYS A 106 6.85 -19.21 -8.72
C LYS A 106 6.13 -20.42 -8.10
N LYS A 107 6.79 -21.09 -7.15
CA LYS A 107 6.27 -22.25 -6.40
C LYS A 107 5.57 -21.84 -5.09
N CYS A 108 5.65 -20.57 -4.68
CA CYS A 108 4.87 -20.06 -3.56
C CYS A 108 3.43 -19.76 -4.02
N VAL A 109 2.48 -19.71 -3.08
CA VAL A 109 1.12 -19.22 -3.38
C VAL A 109 1.16 -17.70 -3.50
N GLN A 110 0.79 -17.16 -4.65
CA GLN A 110 0.80 -15.74 -4.99
C GLN A 110 -0.63 -15.24 -5.13
N THR A 111 -1.14 -14.52 -4.12
CA THR A 111 -2.53 -14.10 -4.13
C THR A 111 -2.76 -12.95 -5.10
N CYS A 112 -3.84 -13.03 -5.87
CA CYS A 112 -4.18 -12.03 -6.88
C CYS A 112 -5.41 -11.23 -6.45
N TRP A 113 -5.36 -9.91 -6.60
CA TRP A 113 -6.51 -9.04 -6.31
C TRP A 113 -7.61 -9.22 -7.35
N GLY A 114 -7.26 -9.54 -8.59
CA GLY A 114 -8.20 -9.76 -9.68
C GLY A 114 -7.68 -10.77 -10.69
N ARG A 115 -8.54 -11.09 -11.67
CA ARG A 115 -8.25 -12.11 -12.68
C ARG A 115 -7.11 -11.71 -13.61
N ARG A 116 -6.99 -10.43 -13.97
CA ARG A 116 -5.92 -9.93 -14.84
C ARG A 116 -4.53 -10.16 -14.25
N THR A 117 -4.37 -9.94 -12.95
CA THR A 117 -3.10 -10.23 -12.27
C THR A 117 -2.80 -11.74 -12.27
N ALA A 118 -3.80 -12.59 -12.05
CA ALA A 118 -3.61 -14.04 -12.12
C ALA A 118 -3.19 -14.49 -13.52
N ASP A 119 -3.84 -13.97 -14.56
CA ASP A 119 -3.53 -14.28 -15.96
C ASP A 119 -2.13 -13.78 -16.34
N ARG A 120 -1.73 -12.58 -15.90
CA ARG A 120 -0.36 -12.05 -16.06
C ARG A 120 0.66 -13.00 -15.43
N LEU A 121 0.49 -13.36 -14.16
CA LEU A 121 1.43 -14.24 -13.47
C LEU A 121 1.54 -15.61 -14.16
N ILE A 122 0.43 -16.16 -14.67
CA ILE A 122 0.41 -17.40 -15.46
C ILE A 122 1.18 -17.22 -16.77
N ALA A 123 0.99 -16.11 -17.49
CA ALA A 123 1.73 -15.79 -18.71
C ALA A 123 3.25 -15.69 -18.46
N HIS A 124 3.65 -15.25 -17.26
CA HIS A 124 5.05 -15.22 -16.80
C HIS A 124 5.52 -16.55 -16.16
N GLY A 125 4.82 -17.65 -16.43
CA GLY A 125 5.27 -19.02 -16.13
C GLY A 125 4.95 -19.50 -14.72
N MET A 126 3.99 -18.89 -14.03
CA MET A 126 3.41 -19.47 -12.82
C MET A 126 2.37 -20.54 -13.15
N GLU A 127 2.28 -21.57 -12.29
CA GLU A 127 1.20 -22.53 -12.40
C GLU A 127 -0.12 -21.96 -11.84
N PRO A 128 -1.28 -22.21 -12.49
CA PRO A 128 -2.57 -21.69 -12.03
C PRO A 128 -2.94 -22.05 -10.59
N LYS A 129 -2.48 -23.21 -10.11
CA LYS A 129 -2.69 -23.66 -8.72
C LYS A 129 -2.02 -22.70 -7.69
N ASN A 130 -1.03 -21.91 -8.12
CA ASN A 130 -0.28 -20.98 -7.28
C ASN A 130 -0.72 -19.52 -7.45
N THR A 131 -1.74 -19.23 -8.27
CA THR A 131 -2.23 -17.85 -8.52
C THR A 131 -3.71 -17.66 -8.16
N PRO A 132 -4.14 -18.00 -6.91
CA PRO A 132 -5.54 -17.84 -6.53
C PRO A 132 -5.98 -16.37 -6.52
N VAL A 133 -7.17 -16.10 -7.04
CA VAL A 133 -7.82 -14.78 -6.93
C VAL A 133 -8.59 -14.74 -5.61
N THR A 134 -8.17 -13.87 -4.70
CA THR A 134 -8.77 -13.69 -3.37
C THR A 134 -9.44 -12.34 -3.19
N GLY A 135 -9.17 -11.39 -4.09
CA GLY A 135 -9.47 -9.98 -3.85
C GLY A 135 -8.40 -9.30 -2.98
N ALA A 136 -8.54 -7.99 -2.84
CA ALA A 136 -7.64 -7.13 -2.09
C ALA A 136 -8.20 -6.89 -0.67
N VAL A 137 -7.58 -7.47 0.36
CA VAL A 137 -8.07 -7.41 1.77
C VAL A 137 -8.24 -5.97 2.25
N MET A 138 -7.34 -5.06 1.85
CA MET A 138 -7.44 -3.65 2.21
C MET A 138 -8.71 -2.97 1.67
N MET A 139 -9.33 -3.48 0.61
CA MET A 139 -10.55 -2.89 0.06
C MET A 139 -11.79 -3.27 0.86
N ASP A 140 -11.72 -4.29 1.72
CA ASP A 140 -12.88 -4.74 2.48
C ASP A 140 -13.41 -3.66 3.44
N PHE A 141 -12.54 -2.80 3.96
CA PHE A 141 -12.93 -1.68 4.84
C PHE A 141 -13.89 -0.67 4.18
N LEU A 142 -13.99 -0.68 2.85
CA LEU A 142 -14.88 0.21 2.08
C LEU A 142 -16.22 -0.45 1.75
N ARG A 143 -16.38 -1.73 2.09
CA ARG A 143 -17.61 -2.47 1.79
C ARG A 143 -18.71 -2.15 2.79
N PRO A 144 -19.99 -2.39 2.44
CA PRO A 144 -21.11 -2.20 3.36
C PRO A 144 -20.99 -2.99 4.68
N GLU A 145 -20.30 -4.13 4.68
CA GLU A 145 -20.06 -4.88 5.92
C GLU A 145 -19.21 -4.12 6.96
N PHE A 146 -18.51 -3.07 6.53
CA PHE A 146 -17.69 -2.17 7.35
C PHE A 146 -18.33 -0.79 7.56
N ASP A 147 -19.63 -0.64 7.32
CA ASP A 147 -20.36 0.61 7.58
C ASP A 147 -20.17 1.10 9.02
N GLY A 148 -19.75 2.35 9.17
CA GLY A 148 -19.41 2.96 10.46
C GLY A 148 -17.99 2.69 10.96
N TYR A 149 -17.14 2.01 10.17
CA TYR A 149 -15.71 1.87 10.48
C TYR A 149 -14.97 3.20 10.39
N PHE A 150 -15.27 3.98 9.36
CA PHE A 150 -14.73 5.32 9.14
C PHE A 150 -15.61 6.39 9.80
N LYS A 151 -14.98 7.50 10.19
CA LYS A 151 -15.64 8.70 10.72
C LYS A 151 -16.59 9.27 9.66
N SER A 152 -17.70 9.85 10.12
CA SER A 152 -18.59 10.64 9.26
C SER A 152 -17.91 11.94 8.78
N LYS A 153 -18.43 12.52 7.69
CA LYS A 153 -18.02 13.86 7.21
C LYS A 153 -18.04 14.90 8.33
N ALA A 154 -19.11 14.94 9.13
CA ALA A 154 -19.24 15.90 10.23
C ALA A 154 -18.13 15.75 11.28
N GLN A 155 -17.80 14.52 11.68
CA GLN A 155 -16.70 14.26 12.61
C GLN A 155 -15.35 14.65 12.01
N LEU A 156 -15.10 14.28 10.76
CA LEU A 156 -13.83 14.57 10.08
C LEU A 156 -13.65 16.08 9.86
N CYS A 157 -14.69 16.79 9.43
CA CYS A 157 -14.67 18.25 9.30
C CYS A 157 -14.41 18.93 10.65
N ALA A 158 -15.07 18.49 11.74
CA ALA A 158 -14.87 19.06 13.06
C ALA A 158 -13.44 18.89 13.58
N GLU A 159 -12.81 17.72 13.33
CA GLU A 159 -11.42 17.46 13.73
C GLU A 159 -10.41 18.33 12.99
N HIS A 160 -10.68 18.66 11.73
CA HIS A 160 -9.77 19.41 10.84
C HIS A 160 -10.15 20.88 10.66
N GLY A 161 -11.17 21.38 11.35
CA GLY A 161 -11.61 22.78 11.28
C GLY A 161 -12.27 23.16 9.96
N LEU A 162 -12.88 22.19 9.26
CA LEU A 162 -13.63 22.40 8.02
C LEU A 162 -15.13 22.64 8.32
N ASP A 163 -15.85 23.31 7.43
CA ASP A 163 -17.31 23.46 7.55
C ASP A 163 -18.03 22.22 7.02
N PRO A 164 -18.73 21.44 7.86
CA PRO A 164 -19.42 20.23 7.43
C PRO A 164 -20.63 20.48 6.52
N ASN A 165 -21.14 21.72 6.44
CA ASN A 165 -22.28 22.08 5.60
C ASN A 165 -21.87 22.46 4.17
N LYS A 166 -20.58 22.70 3.93
CA LYS A 166 -20.02 22.97 2.61
C LYS A 166 -19.77 21.69 1.84
N GLN A 167 -19.66 21.79 0.52
CA GLN A 167 -19.25 20.67 -0.31
C GLN A 167 -17.78 20.34 -0.01
N LEU A 168 -17.50 19.09 0.36
CA LEU A 168 -16.15 18.61 0.62
C LEU A 168 -15.61 17.95 -0.65
N HIS A 169 -14.76 18.68 -1.38
CA HIS A 169 -14.04 18.15 -2.52
C HIS A 169 -12.72 17.52 -2.07
N LEU A 170 -12.50 16.25 -2.41
CA LEU A 170 -11.22 15.58 -2.16
C LEU A 170 -10.40 15.54 -3.44
N TYR A 171 -9.19 16.07 -3.38
CA TYR A 171 -8.18 15.84 -4.41
C TYR A 171 -7.11 14.86 -3.93
N ILE A 172 -6.97 13.73 -4.63
CA ILE A 172 -5.95 12.73 -4.36
C ILE A 172 -4.77 12.95 -5.30
N SER A 173 -3.67 13.49 -4.77
CA SER A 173 -2.49 13.81 -5.57
C SER A 173 -1.48 12.66 -5.64
N SER A 174 -0.52 12.78 -6.55
CA SER A 174 0.61 11.85 -6.69
C SER A 174 1.87 12.54 -7.22
N PHE A 175 2.10 13.81 -6.88
CA PHE A 175 3.18 14.61 -7.48
C PHE A 175 4.53 14.42 -6.80
N GLY A 176 4.95 13.17 -6.59
CA GLY A 176 6.16 12.81 -5.84
C GLY A 176 7.45 13.48 -6.35
N TYR A 177 7.51 13.79 -7.64
CA TYR A 177 8.68 14.39 -8.29
C TYR A 177 8.59 15.92 -8.42
N ALA A 178 7.42 16.51 -8.22
CA ALA A 178 7.22 17.93 -8.50
C ALA A 178 8.06 18.84 -7.58
N SER A 179 8.31 18.39 -6.35
CA SER A 179 9.11 19.13 -5.36
C SER A 179 10.58 18.74 -5.33
N MET A 180 11.01 17.78 -6.16
CA MET A 180 12.42 17.37 -6.23
C MET A 180 13.24 18.35 -7.07
N THR A 181 14.44 18.65 -6.61
CA THR A 181 15.48 19.37 -7.36
C THR A 181 16.00 18.53 -8.52
N GLU A 182 16.63 19.16 -9.52
CA GLU A 182 17.28 18.44 -10.62
C GLU A 182 18.40 17.50 -10.14
N GLN A 183 19.06 17.83 -9.03
CA GLN A 183 20.07 16.96 -8.43
C GLN A 183 19.42 15.70 -7.83
N GLU A 184 18.36 15.85 -7.05
CA GLU A 184 17.64 14.71 -6.45
C GLU A 184 17.06 13.78 -7.53
N VAL A 185 16.52 14.34 -8.62
CA VAL A 185 16.06 13.54 -9.76
C VAL A 185 17.21 12.77 -10.39
N ARG A 186 18.38 13.40 -10.61
CA ARG A 186 19.56 12.71 -11.17
C ARG A 186 20.05 11.59 -10.27
N GLU A 187 20.18 11.84 -8.97
CA GLU A 187 20.62 10.83 -8.00
C GLU A 187 19.64 9.64 -7.96
N LEU A 188 18.34 9.92 -7.97
CA LEU A 188 17.32 8.87 -8.04
C LEU A 188 17.38 8.08 -9.35
N SER A 189 17.59 8.77 -10.48
CA SER A 189 17.74 8.13 -11.79
C SER A 189 18.96 7.20 -11.84
N GLU A 190 20.10 7.64 -11.29
CA GLU A 190 21.32 6.83 -11.19
C GLU A 190 21.12 5.60 -10.29
N MET A 191 20.45 5.77 -9.15
CA MET A 191 20.14 4.68 -8.22
C MET A 191 19.18 3.65 -8.82
N ALA A 192 18.20 4.09 -9.59
CA ALA A 192 17.20 3.23 -10.22
C ALA A 192 17.67 2.65 -11.57
N GLY A 193 18.71 3.22 -12.17
CA GLY A 193 19.12 2.88 -13.53
C GLY A 193 18.08 3.25 -14.60
N THR A 194 17.25 4.28 -14.35
CA THR A 194 16.16 4.74 -15.22
C THR A 194 16.10 6.26 -15.18
N ASP A 195 15.96 6.93 -16.32
CA ASP A 195 15.90 8.40 -16.36
C ASP A 195 14.49 8.93 -16.05
N PHE A 196 14.33 9.52 -14.87
CA PHE A 196 13.06 10.15 -14.44
C PHE A 196 12.92 11.62 -14.81
N THR A 197 13.83 12.20 -15.60
CA THR A 197 13.82 13.63 -15.93
C THR A 197 12.52 14.07 -16.61
N GLY A 198 12.04 13.28 -17.59
CA GLY A 198 10.77 13.53 -18.27
C GLY A 198 9.57 13.47 -17.31
N PHE A 199 9.49 12.39 -16.53
CA PHE A 199 8.41 12.22 -15.55
C PHE A 199 8.38 13.35 -14.50
N ALA A 200 9.54 13.78 -14.03
CA ALA A 200 9.65 14.91 -13.11
C ALA A 200 9.16 16.22 -13.74
N ALA A 201 9.44 16.47 -15.02
CA ALA A 201 8.89 17.62 -15.75
C ALA A 201 7.36 17.55 -15.84
N THR A 202 6.82 16.38 -16.21
CA THR A 202 5.37 16.14 -16.28
C THR A 202 4.69 16.36 -14.93
N ASN A 203 5.29 15.89 -13.83
CA ASN A 203 4.82 16.14 -12.45
C ASN A 203 4.75 17.64 -12.15
N ARG A 204 5.82 18.39 -12.44
CA ARG A 204 5.89 19.83 -12.15
C ARG A 204 4.82 20.63 -12.89
N VAL A 205 4.69 20.40 -14.21
CA VAL A 205 3.73 21.13 -15.04
C VAL A 205 2.30 20.75 -14.65
N SER A 206 2.03 19.45 -14.44
CA SER A 206 0.71 18.98 -14.04
C SER A 206 0.28 19.53 -12.68
N MET A 207 1.19 19.56 -11.71
CA MET A 207 0.92 20.15 -10.39
C MET A 207 0.61 21.64 -10.51
N ALA A 208 1.44 22.39 -11.25
CA ALA A 208 1.25 23.83 -11.42
C ALA A 208 -0.11 24.17 -12.06
N GLN A 209 -0.50 23.47 -13.14
CA GLN A 209 -1.79 23.69 -13.79
C GLN A 209 -2.97 23.27 -12.92
N THR A 210 -2.85 22.15 -12.19
CA THR A 210 -3.90 21.72 -11.27
C THR A 210 -4.12 22.73 -10.14
N LEU A 211 -3.04 23.29 -9.57
CA LEU A 211 -3.15 24.31 -8.54
C LEU A 211 -3.71 25.64 -9.08
N ASP A 212 -3.40 26.01 -10.32
CA ASP A 212 -4.04 27.16 -11.00
C ASP A 212 -5.55 26.95 -11.13
N TRP A 213 -5.98 25.75 -11.53
CA TRP A 213 -7.41 25.43 -11.63
C TRP A 213 -8.10 25.54 -10.28
N PHE A 214 -7.47 25.03 -9.20
CA PHE A 214 -8.01 25.16 -7.86
C PHE A 214 -8.06 26.61 -7.37
N ASP A 215 -7.02 27.41 -7.63
CA ASP A 215 -6.99 28.83 -7.25
C ASP A 215 -8.14 29.61 -7.89
N ARG A 216 -8.35 29.41 -9.20
CA ARG A 216 -9.40 30.08 -9.97
C ARG A 216 -10.78 29.62 -9.54
N TYR A 217 -11.01 28.32 -9.43
CA TYR A 217 -12.30 27.77 -9.04
C TYR A 217 -12.69 28.18 -7.61
N LEU A 218 -11.80 28.03 -6.64
CA LEU A 218 -12.11 28.37 -5.24
C LEU A 218 -12.29 29.87 -5.00
N ALA A 219 -11.87 30.73 -5.94
CA ALA A 219 -12.17 32.15 -5.90
C ALA A 219 -13.68 32.44 -6.02
N ASP A 220 -14.35 31.66 -6.87
CA ASP A 220 -15.76 31.86 -7.22
C ASP A 220 -16.70 30.92 -6.44
N HIS A 221 -16.13 29.94 -5.71
CA HIS A 221 -16.86 28.86 -5.01
C HIS A 221 -16.56 28.80 -3.50
N PRO A 222 -16.96 29.81 -2.69
CA PRO A 222 -16.74 29.82 -1.24
C PRO A 222 -17.50 28.73 -0.47
N GLU A 223 -18.50 28.11 -1.09
CA GLU A 223 -19.30 26.98 -0.60
C GLU A 223 -18.59 25.62 -0.69
N VAL A 224 -17.40 25.57 -1.28
CA VAL A 224 -16.58 24.36 -1.41
C VAL A 224 -15.41 24.42 -0.43
N GLU A 225 -15.18 23.33 0.30
CA GLU A 225 -13.91 23.04 1.00
C GLU A 225 -13.13 22.02 0.17
N LEU A 226 -11.95 22.40 -0.34
CA LEU A 226 -11.09 21.49 -1.09
C LEU A 226 -9.98 20.94 -0.20
N VAL A 227 -9.97 19.63 -0.01
CA VAL A 227 -8.90 18.91 0.69
C VAL A 227 -7.94 18.30 -0.32
N TYR A 228 -6.73 18.86 -0.37
CA TYR A 228 -5.60 18.36 -1.10
C TYR A 228 -4.88 17.30 -0.27
N ARG A 229 -5.01 16.03 -0.68
CA ARG A 229 -4.47 14.87 0.03
C ARG A 229 -3.24 14.33 -0.69
N ARG A 230 -2.08 14.64 -0.13
CA ARG A 230 -0.78 14.21 -0.66
C ARG A 230 -0.57 12.70 -0.68
N HIS A 231 0.14 12.22 -1.69
CA HIS A 231 0.72 10.88 -1.64
C HIS A 231 1.79 10.81 -0.54
N PRO A 232 1.99 9.67 0.16
CA PRO A 232 3.03 9.56 1.19
C PRO A 232 4.46 9.83 0.74
N SER A 233 4.75 9.70 -0.57
CA SER A 233 6.05 10.07 -1.16
C SER A 233 6.11 11.52 -1.66
N GLU A 234 5.00 12.26 -1.63
CA GLU A 234 4.95 13.65 -2.04
C GLU A 234 5.41 14.55 -0.88
N TRP A 235 6.42 15.35 -1.17
CA TRP A 235 7.03 16.26 -0.21
C TRP A 235 6.18 17.52 -0.02
N ASN A 236 6.53 18.33 0.98
CA ASN A 236 5.92 19.65 1.12
C ASN A 236 6.44 20.58 0.03
N SER A 237 5.53 21.32 -0.60
CA SER A 237 5.88 22.27 -1.66
C SER A 237 5.50 23.70 -1.25
N PRO A 238 6.33 24.70 -1.61
CA PRO A 238 5.98 26.11 -1.42
C PRO A 238 4.67 26.48 -2.12
N ALA A 239 4.40 25.94 -3.30
CA ALA A 239 3.18 26.22 -4.07
C ALA A 239 1.90 25.83 -3.32
N LEU A 240 1.91 24.69 -2.61
CA LEU A 240 0.78 24.27 -1.77
C LEU A 240 0.57 25.23 -0.59
N ALA A 241 1.65 25.65 0.07
CA ALA A 241 1.57 26.59 1.19
C ALA A 241 1.08 27.98 0.75
N GLU A 242 1.54 28.45 -0.42
CA GLU A 242 1.10 29.72 -1.00
C GLU A 242 -0.39 29.71 -1.37
N LEU A 243 -0.88 28.62 -1.96
CA LEU A 243 -2.31 28.50 -2.28
C LEU A 243 -3.17 28.42 -1.02
N ALA A 244 -2.76 27.61 -0.03
CA ALA A 244 -3.47 27.52 1.26
C ALA A 244 -3.50 28.87 2.00
N ALA A 245 -2.45 29.69 1.90
CA ALA A 245 -2.44 31.03 2.47
C ALA A 245 -3.36 32.01 1.72
N ARG A 246 -3.57 31.81 0.41
CA ARG A 246 -4.40 32.66 -0.46
C ARG A 246 -5.88 32.29 -0.40
N ARG A 247 -6.21 31.01 -0.25
CA ARG A 247 -7.57 30.46 -0.30
C ARG A 247 -7.92 29.81 1.03
N PRO A 248 -8.78 30.43 1.87
CA PRO A 248 -9.14 29.88 3.18
C PRO A 248 -9.91 28.56 3.09
N ASN A 249 -10.44 28.23 1.91
CA ASN A 249 -11.16 27.00 1.60
C ASN A 249 -10.32 25.96 0.81
N PHE A 250 -8.99 26.13 0.78
CA PHE A 250 -8.03 25.15 0.28
C PHE A 250 -7.19 24.60 1.43
N HIS A 251 -7.24 23.27 1.64
CA HIS A 251 -6.65 22.61 2.79
C HIS A 251 -5.69 21.52 2.37
N VAL A 252 -4.47 21.54 2.89
CA VAL A 252 -3.49 20.46 2.67
C VAL A 252 -3.47 19.56 3.90
N ILE A 253 -4.17 18.43 3.83
CA ILE A 253 -4.33 17.53 4.99
C ILE A 253 -3.70 16.18 4.71
N PHE A 254 -2.79 15.77 5.60
CA PHE A 254 -2.10 14.47 5.53
C PHE A 254 -2.63 13.45 6.55
N ALA A 255 -3.31 13.92 7.59
CA ALA A 255 -3.88 13.07 8.61
C ALA A 255 -4.99 12.16 8.05
N ASP A 256 -5.20 11.03 8.73
CA ASP A 256 -6.13 9.98 8.36
C ASP A 256 -5.81 9.25 7.03
N SER A 257 -6.44 8.09 6.82
CA SER A 257 -6.23 7.31 5.59
C SER A 257 -6.95 7.96 4.41
N VAL A 258 -6.46 7.73 3.19
CA VAL A 258 -7.16 8.20 1.98
C VAL A 258 -8.58 7.60 1.89
N LYS A 259 -8.79 6.35 2.33
CA LYS A 259 -10.12 5.72 2.46
C LYS A 259 -11.08 6.52 3.35
N GLN A 260 -10.60 7.01 4.49
CA GLN A 260 -11.39 7.85 5.39
C GLN A 260 -11.87 9.13 4.69
N TRP A 261 -11.00 9.77 3.90
CA TRP A 261 -11.36 10.94 3.12
C TRP A 261 -12.30 10.61 1.97
N ILE A 262 -12.05 9.52 1.24
CA ILE A 262 -12.93 9.05 0.15
C ILE A 262 -14.35 8.85 0.66
N VAL A 263 -14.53 8.16 1.79
CA VAL A 263 -15.86 7.89 2.36
C VAL A 263 -16.57 9.19 2.78
N ALA A 264 -15.83 10.20 3.26
CA ALA A 264 -16.39 11.48 3.70
C ALA A 264 -16.67 12.50 2.58
N ALA A 265 -15.95 12.43 1.45
CA ALA A 265 -16.00 13.44 0.39
C ALA A 265 -17.32 13.44 -0.39
N ASP A 266 -17.80 14.61 -0.82
CA ASP A 266 -18.98 14.72 -1.68
C ASP A 266 -18.60 14.59 -3.16
N SER A 267 -17.41 15.07 -3.54
CA SER A 267 -16.85 14.93 -4.88
C SER A 267 -15.35 14.63 -4.80
N ILE A 268 -14.83 13.92 -5.80
CA ILE A 268 -13.46 13.41 -5.78
C ILE A 268 -12.80 13.69 -7.13
N SER A 269 -11.59 14.23 -7.08
CA SER A 269 -10.68 14.33 -8.21
C SER A 269 -9.38 13.60 -7.91
N ILE A 270 -8.77 13.00 -8.93
CA ILE A 270 -7.53 12.24 -8.81
C ILE A 270 -6.62 12.52 -9.99
N TRP A 271 -5.30 12.53 -9.79
CA TRP A 271 -4.35 12.61 -10.91
C TRP A 271 -3.98 11.21 -11.41
N MET A 272 -3.14 10.50 -10.65
CA MET A 272 -2.71 9.14 -10.96
C MET A 272 -2.35 8.43 -9.64
N SER A 273 -3.29 7.67 -9.08
CA SER A 273 -3.09 6.95 -7.82
C SER A 273 -3.84 5.62 -7.78
N THR A 274 -3.31 4.64 -7.04
CA THR A 274 -4.00 3.37 -6.77
C THR A 274 -5.28 3.54 -5.96
N ALA A 275 -5.45 4.71 -5.32
CA ALA A 275 -6.68 5.08 -4.61
C ALA A 275 -7.92 5.15 -5.53
N ILE A 276 -7.77 5.16 -6.86
CA ILE A 276 -8.92 5.05 -7.77
C ILE A 276 -9.72 3.76 -7.54
N ALA A 277 -9.03 2.68 -7.14
CA ALA A 277 -9.68 1.44 -6.73
C ALA A 277 -10.47 1.62 -5.43
N GLU A 278 -9.94 2.39 -4.49
CA GLU A 278 -10.65 2.70 -3.23
C GLU A 278 -11.89 3.56 -3.49
N VAL A 279 -11.85 4.51 -4.43
CA VAL A 279 -13.03 5.29 -4.83
C VAL A 279 -14.12 4.36 -5.37
N TYR A 280 -13.75 3.48 -6.29
CA TYR A 280 -14.69 2.52 -6.88
C TYR A 280 -15.29 1.57 -5.83
N MET A 281 -14.45 1.00 -4.97
CA MET A 281 -14.87 0.04 -3.95
C MET A 281 -15.71 0.68 -2.84
N ALA A 282 -15.60 2.01 -2.65
CA ALA A 282 -16.47 2.79 -1.79
C ALA A 282 -17.85 3.08 -2.41
N GLY A 283 -18.11 2.62 -3.64
CA GLY A 283 -19.33 2.92 -4.38
C GLY A 283 -19.42 4.38 -4.85
N LYS A 284 -18.27 5.07 -4.94
CA LYS A 284 -18.19 6.47 -5.36
C LYS A 284 -17.64 6.62 -6.77
N SER A 285 -17.78 7.82 -7.30
CA SER A 285 -17.18 8.24 -8.56
C SER A 285 -16.16 9.35 -8.37
N CYS A 286 -15.38 9.62 -9.42
CA CYS A 286 -14.38 10.67 -9.43
C CYS A 286 -14.11 11.18 -10.85
N HIS A 287 -13.37 12.28 -10.91
CA HIS A 287 -12.78 12.78 -12.15
C HIS A 287 -11.27 12.58 -12.15
N ILE A 288 -10.73 12.10 -13.28
CA ILE A 288 -9.30 12.02 -13.47
C ILE A 288 -8.83 13.33 -14.11
N LEU A 289 -8.13 14.15 -13.33
CA LEU A 289 -7.52 15.37 -13.84
C LEU A 289 -6.22 14.99 -14.53
N ARG A 290 -6.06 15.39 -15.79
CA ARG A 290 -4.91 15.08 -16.64
C ARG A 290 -4.50 16.32 -17.45
N PRO A 291 -4.10 17.42 -16.79
CA PRO A 291 -3.70 18.66 -17.47
C PRO A 291 -2.59 18.46 -18.49
N VAL A 292 -1.67 17.52 -18.21
CA VAL A 292 -0.61 17.10 -19.14
C VAL A 292 -0.64 15.58 -19.26
N PRO A 293 -0.42 15.01 -20.46
CA PRO A 293 -0.19 13.57 -20.60
C PRO A 293 1.01 13.11 -19.78
N ILE A 294 0.93 11.94 -19.13
CA ILE A 294 2.07 11.23 -18.57
C ILE A 294 2.48 10.14 -19.54
N GLU A 295 3.77 9.88 -19.54
CA GLU A 295 4.45 8.95 -20.41
C GLU A 295 4.01 7.51 -20.08
N HIS A 296 3.80 6.69 -21.11
CA HIS A 296 3.20 5.35 -20.97
C HIS A 296 3.92 4.45 -19.95
N GLU A 297 5.25 4.53 -19.87
CA GLU A 297 6.09 3.76 -18.93
C GLU A 297 5.69 3.98 -17.46
N TYR A 298 5.11 5.14 -17.14
CA TYR A 298 4.69 5.54 -15.79
C TYR A 298 3.18 5.52 -15.59
N ASP A 299 2.39 5.35 -16.65
CA ASP A 299 0.92 5.34 -16.60
C ASP A 299 0.41 3.93 -16.28
N PRO A 300 -0.19 3.68 -15.11
CA PRO A 300 -0.67 2.35 -14.78
C PRO A 300 -1.75 1.89 -15.75
N VAL A 301 -1.70 0.62 -16.16
CA VAL A 301 -2.61 0.02 -17.16
C VAL A 301 -4.09 0.17 -16.83
N ILE A 302 -4.45 0.37 -15.56
CA ILE A 302 -5.84 0.60 -15.14
C ILE A 302 -6.41 1.90 -15.72
N TYR A 303 -5.57 2.91 -15.97
CA TYR A 303 -5.95 4.21 -16.50
C TYR A 303 -6.11 4.18 -18.02
N ALA A 304 -5.60 3.14 -18.70
CA ALA A 304 -5.69 3.05 -20.15
C ALA A 304 -7.14 3.17 -20.65
N GLY A 305 -7.39 4.17 -21.49
CA GLY A 305 -8.73 4.45 -22.05
C GLY A 305 -9.72 5.12 -21.10
N ALA A 306 -9.27 5.62 -19.94
CA ALA A 306 -10.13 6.33 -19.00
C ALA A 306 -10.58 7.71 -19.51
N LYS A 307 -11.67 8.24 -18.93
CA LYS A 307 -12.15 9.61 -19.19
C LYS A 307 -11.28 10.61 -18.42
N TYR A 308 -10.62 11.49 -19.16
CA TYR A 308 -9.72 12.52 -18.62
C TYR A 308 -10.29 13.93 -18.75
N ILE A 309 -10.00 14.77 -17.76
CA ILE A 309 -10.21 16.22 -17.81
C ILE A 309 -8.87 16.89 -18.05
N THR A 310 -8.75 17.59 -19.17
CA THR A 310 -7.46 18.11 -19.65
C THR A 310 -7.37 19.63 -19.64
N ASP A 311 -8.47 20.33 -19.31
CA ASP A 311 -8.53 21.79 -19.29
C ASP A 311 -9.40 22.32 -18.13
N TYR A 312 -9.33 23.65 -17.93
CA TYR A 312 -9.99 24.33 -16.82
C TYR A 312 -11.52 24.34 -16.97
N GLU A 313 -12.02 24.52 -18.19
CA GLU A 313 -13.44 24.52 -18.50
C GLU A 313 -14.06 23.15 -18.19
N GLY A 314 -13.39 22.07 -18.59
CA GLY A 314 -13.76 20.70 -18.26
C GLY A 314 -13.72 20.44 -16.75
N PHE A 315 -12.73 21.00 -16.03
CA PHE A 315 -12.67 20.91 -14.57
C PHE A 315 -13.87 21.60 -13.92
N CYS A 316 -14.20 22.82 -14.33
CA CYS A 316 -15.37 23.55 -13.81
C CYS A 316 -16.68 22.79 -14.09
N ALA A 317 -16.84 22.24 -15.30
CA ALA A 317 -18.01 21.46 -15.66
C ALA A 317 -18.14 20.19 -14.80
N ALA A 318 -17.04 19.50 -14.56
CA ALA A 318 -17.00 18.30 -13.74
C ALA A 318 -17.31 18.56 -12.26
N MET A 319 -16.82 19.68 -11.71
CA MET A 319 -17.11 20.06 -10.33
C MET A 319 -18.60 20.31 -10.06
N GLY A 320 -19.38 20.65 -11.09
CA GLY A 320 -20.83 20.80 -11.03
C GLY A 320 -21.63 19.54 -11.41
N GLU A 321 -20.98 18.43 -11.75
CA GLU A 321 -21.65 17.17 -12.12
C GLU A 321 -22.08 16.41 -10.86
N GLU A 322 -23.39 16.24 -10.67
CA GLU A 322 -23.93 15.35 -9.64
C GLU A 322 -23.85 13.89 -10.13
N ASP A 323 -23.26 13.01 -9.31
CA ASP A 323 -23.10 11.58 -9.59
C ASP A 323 -22.46 11.24 -10.96
N PRO A 324 -21.23 11.72 -11.25
CA PRO A 324 -20.57 11.45 -12.52
C PRO A 324 -20.35 9.96 -12.75
N PRO A 325 -20.35 9.45 -14.00
CA PRO A 325 -19.99 8.07 -14.27
C PRO A 325 -18.54 7.81 -13.87
N PHE A 326 -18.25 6.61 -13.34
CA PHE A 326 -16.88 6.24 -12.99
C PHE A 326 -15.99 6.30 -14.24
N PRO A 327 -14.79 6.91 -14.17
CA PRO A 327 -14.04 7.29 -15.37
C PRO A 327 -13.29 6.13 -16.03
N ILE A 328 -13.23 4.96 -15.38
CA ILE A 328 -12.62 3.74 -15.90
C ILE A 328 -13.73 2.72 -16.18
N ALA A 329 -13.64 2.03 -17.30
CA ALA A 329 -14.62 1.00 -17.66
C ALA A 329 -14.63 -0.14 -16.62
N ARG A 330 -15.83 -0.61 -16.28
CA ARG A 330 -16.08 -1.57 -15.20
C ARG A 330 -15.23 -2.83 -15.34
N GLU A 331 -15.15 -3.38 -16.55
CA GLU A 331 -14.39 -4.58 -16.90
C GLU A 331 -12.87 -4.42 -16.76
N ILE A 332 -12.35 -3.19 -16.77
CA ILE A 332 -10.94 -2.91 -16.51
C ILE A 332 -10.71 -2.97 -14.99
N ILE A 333 -11.44 -2.18 -14.22
CA ILE A 333 -11.24 -2.09 -12.77
C ILE A 333 -11.58 -3.40 -12.06
N GLU A 334 -12.68 -4.06 -12.41
CA GLU A 334 -13.06 -5.36 -11.84
C GLU A 334 -12.13 -6.50 -12.30
N GLY A 335 -11.40 -6.29 -13.40
CA GLY A 335 -10.37 -7.20 -13.87
C GLY A 335 -9.15 -7.23 -12.94
N TYR A 336 -8.78 -6.09 -12.36
CA TYR A 336 -7.68 -5.95 -11.39
C TYR A 336 -8.14 -6.10 -9.93
N PHE A 337 -9.39 -5.77 -9.62
CA PHE A 337 -9.98 -5.86 -8.30
C PHE A 337 -11.26 -6.68 -8.33
N ASP A 338 -11.17 -7.91 -7.85
CA ASP A 338 -12.28 -8.86 -7.90
C ASP A 338 -13.52 -8.34 -7.13
N PRO A 339 -14.68 -8.21 -7.79
CA PRO A 339 -15.88 -7.59 -7.23
C PRO A 339 -16.77 -8.59 -6.46
N SER A 340 -16.21 -9.69 -5.96
CA SER A 340 -17.02 -10.74 -5.32
C SER A 340 -17.86 -10.20 -4.16
N ALA A 341 -19.07 -10.75 -4.06
CA ALA A 341 -19.96 -10.53 -2.93
C ALA A 341 -19.35 -11.00 -1.60
N THR A 342 -18.41 -11.95 -1.61
CA THR A 342 -17.71 -12.37 -0.38
C THR A 342 -16.49 -11.48 -0.12
N PRO A 343 -16.35 -10.88 1.08
CA PRO A 343 -15.17 -10.09 1.44
C PRO A 343 -13.86 -10.82 1.21
N ALA A 344 -12.84 -10.10 0.75
CA ALA A 344 -11.53 -10.64 0.43
C ALA A 344 -10.84 -11.29 1.65
N TYR A 345 -11.01 -10.75 2.87
CA TYR A 345 -10.44 -11.28 4.10
C TYR A 345 -10.96 -12.69 4.42
N LYS A 346 -12.24 -12.98 4.10
CA LYS A 346 -12.83 -14.31 4.27
C LYS A 346 -12.25 -15.29 3.26
N ARG A 347 -12.17 -14.89 1.99
CA ARG A 347 -11.58 -15.72 0.92
C ARG A 347 -10.09 -15.97 1.14
N MET A 348 -9.37 -14.97 1.64
CA MET A 348 -7.98 -15.10 2.06
C MET A 348 -7.85 -16.07 3.23
N ALA A 349 -8.72 -15.97 4.25
CA ALA A 349 -8.73 -16.92 5.35
C ALA A 349 -9.09 -18.35 4.90
N ASP A 350 -10.00 -18.52 3.94
CA ASP A 350 -10.32 -19.81 3.33
C ASP A 350 -9.10 -20.41 2.61
N LEU A 351 -8.40 -19.59 1.82
CA LEU A 351 -7.14 -19.99 1.16
C LEU A 351 -6.07 -20.39 2.18
N LEU A 352 -5.88 -19.60 3.23
CA LEU A 352 -4.89 -19.87 4.27
C LEU A 352 -5.22 -21.15 5.04
N GLU A 353 -6.50 -21.38 5.34
CA GLU A 353 -6.97 -22.60 5.94
C GLU A 353 -6.73 -23.82 5.02
N GLN A 354 -6.95 -23.67 3.72
CA GLN A 354 -6.64 -24.69 2.73
C GLN A 354 -5.14 -25.03 2.73
N VAL A 355 -4.27 -24.01 2.60
CA VAL A 355 -2.81 -24.17 2.62
C VAL A 355 -2.35 -24.81 3.94
N TYR A 356 -3.00 -24.47 5.04
CA TYR A 356 -2.75 -25.11 6.33
C TYR A 356 -3.09 -26.60 6.28
N LYS A 357 -4.34 -26.97 5.94
CA LYS A 357 -4.87 -28.33 6.08
C LYS A 357 -4.31 -29.30 5.05
N GLU A 358 -4.13 -28.86 3.81
CA GLU A 358 -3.76 -29.72 2.68
C GLU A 358 -2.24 -29.98 2.59
N PRO A 359 -1.82 -30.97 1.79
CA PRO A 359 -0.43 -31.07 1.34
C PRO A 359 0.04 -29.76 0.68
N PRO A 360 1.33 -29.40 0.79
CA PRO A 360 1.84 -28.23 0.08
C PRO A 360 1.53 -28.31 -1.41
N ARG A 361 1.09 -27.19 -2.00
CA ARG A 361 0.80 -27.10 -3.44
C ARG A 361 2.05 -27.32 -4.29
N ASP A 362 3.21 -26.97 -3.74
CA ASP A 362 4.51 -27.07 -4.36
C ASP A 362 5.63 -27.11 -3.31
N HIS A 363 6.89 -27.16 -3.77
CA HIS A 363 8.09 -27.21 -2.94
C HIS A 363 9.02 -26.00 -3.20
N PRO A 364 8.68 -24.80 -2.70
CA PRO A 364 9.49 -23.60 -2.90
C PRO A 364 10.90 -23.70 -2.29
N MET A 365 11.11 -24.57 -1.31
CA MET A 365 12.45 -24.85 -0.75
C MET A 365 13.06 -26.17 -1.26
N GLY A 366 12.52 -26.70 -2.36
CA GLY A 366 13.04 -27.89 -3.06
C GLY A 366 14.20 -27.56 -4.01
N GLU A 367 14.29 -28.31 -5.11
CA GLU A 367 15.29 -28.10 -6.16
C GLU A 367 15.30 -26.64 -6.64
N GLY A 368 16.49 -26.09 -6.86
CA GLY A 368 16.72 -24.69 -7.25
C GLY A 368 16.82 -23.70 -6.08
N PHE A 369 16.61 -24.12 -4.82
CA PHE A 369 16.77 -23.26 -3.64
C PHE A 369 17.91 -23.73 -2.73
N THR A 370 18.86 -22.83 -2.48
CA THR A 370 19.97 -23.06 -1.54
C THR A 370 19.81 -22.17 -0.31
N PRO A 371 19.35 -22.71 0.83
CA PRO A 371 19.16 -21.90 2.02
C PRO A 371 20.50 -21.45 2.60
N HIS A 372 20.56 -20.22 3.10
CA HIS A 372 21.71 -19.72 3.83
C HIS A 372 21.26 -18.84 4.99
N PHE A 373 21.71 -19.17 6.21
CA PHE A 373 21.31 -18.43 7.40
C PHE A 373 22.14 -17.16 7.55
N ASN A 374 21.47 -16.01 7.65
CA ASN A 374 22.14 -14.71 7.76
C ASN A 374 22.47 -14.38 9.23
N TRP A 375 23.63 -14.86 9.70
CA TRP A 375 24.13 -14.61 11.06
C TRP A 375 24.33 -13.12 11.35
N LEU A 376 24.81 -12.35 10.37
CA LEU A 376 25.00 -10.91 10.52
C LEU A 376 23.67 -10.23 10.83
N LYS A 377 22.63 -10.50 10.03
CA LYS A 377 21.26 -9.99 10.25
C LYS A 377 20.72 -10.45 11.61
N PHE A 378 20.96 -11.71 12.01
CA PHE A 378 20.52 -12.22 13.31
C PHE A 378 21.05 -11.39 14.48
N PHE A 379 22.37 -11.15 14.54
CA PHE A 379 22.99 -10.38 15.62
C PHE A 379 22.74 -8.87 15.49
N ALA A 380 22.79 -8.32 14.28
CA ALA A 380 22.54 -6.90 14.03
C ALA A 380 21.13 -6.49 14.47
N LEU A 381 20.11 -7.27 14.11
CA LEU A 381 18.73 -6.99 14.53
C LEU A 381 18.60 -7.06 16.05
N TRP A 382 19.25 -8.01 16.72
CA TRP A 382 19.22 -8.08 18.19
C TRP A 382 19.83 -6.83 18.83
N GLY A 383 21.01 -6.40 18.37
CA GLY A 383 21.68 -5.20 18.85
C GLY A 383 20.88 -3.93 18.61
N VAL A 384 20.37 -3.73 17.39
CA VAL A 384 19.57 -2.54 17.03
C VAL A 384 18.28 -2.47 17.85
N HIS A 385 17.61 -3.59 18.13
CA HIS A 385 16.42 -3.58 18.98
C HIS A 385 16.71 -3.22 20.44
N ILE A 386 17.91 -3.55 20.95
CA ILE A 386 18.34 -3.09 22.29
C ILE A 386 18.57 -1.59 22.26
N LEU A 387 19.25 -1.07 21.24
CA LEU A 387 19.46 0.37 21.06
C LEU A 387 18.13 1.12 20.98
N PHE A 388 17.18 0.61 20.20
CA PHE A 388 15.83 1.17 20.08
C PHE A 388 15.09 1.15 21.43
N ALA A 389 15.12 0.03 22.16
CA ALA A 389 14.50 -0.07 23.48
C ALA A 389 15.10 0.91 24.51
N LEU A 390 16.40 1.22 24.39
CA LEU A 390 17.11 2.18 25.24
C LEU A 390 17.07 3.61 24.70
N ARG A 391 16.43 3.87 23.55
CA ARG A 391 16.41 5.16 22.85
C ARG A 391 17.81 5.72 22.57
N LEU A 392 18.72 4.86 22.15
CA LEU A 392 20.10 5.18 21.83
C LEU A 392 20.32 5.17 20.31
N PRO A 393 20.40 6.33 19.64
CA PRO A 393 20.64 6.39 18.20
C PRO A 393 22.02 5.78 17.84
N PRO A 394 22.10 4.81 16.90
CA PRO A 394 23.36 4.18 16.51
C PRO A 394 24.47 5.14 16.10
N GLN A 395 24.15 6.26 15.43
CA GLN A 395 25.13 7.30 15.09
C GLN A 395 25.85 7.89 16.31
N LYS A 396 25.17 7.97 17.45
CA LYS A 396 25.77 8.45 18.71
C LYS A 396 26.58 7.37 19.42
N VAL A 397 26.12 6.13 19.34
CA VAL A 397 26.76 4.98 20.02
C VAL A 397 28.04 4.55 19.30
N PHE A 398 28.01 4.50 17.97
CA PHE A 398 29.11 4.05 17.12
C PHE A 398 29.83 5.22 16.44
N PHE A 399 29.91 6.38 17.08
CA PHE A 399 30.53 7.59 16.52
C PHE A 399 31.98 7.37 16.04
N PHE A 400 32.67 6.38 16.62
CA PHE A 400 34.04 5.99 16.29
C PHE A 400 34.16 5.10 15.04
N HIS A 401 33.05 4.65 14.45
CA HIS A 401 33.05 3.80 13.25
C HIS A 401 31.88 4.13 12.32
N LYS A 402 32.12 5.03 11.35
CA LYS A 402 31.11 5.52 10.40
C LYS A 402 30.31 4.41 9.69
N GLY A 403 30.98 3.41 9.10
CA GLY A 403 30.27 2.34 8.37
C GLY A 403 29.27 1.54 9.22
N LEU A 404 29.65 1.19 10.45
CA LEU A 404 28.77 0.51 11.41
C LEU A 404 27.65 1.43 11.89
N ALA A 405 27.96 2.71 12.16
CA ALA A 405 26.98 3.70 12.54
C ALA A 405 25.89 3.85 11.46
N ASP A 406 26.27 4.05 10.21
CA ASP A 406 25.35 4.24 9.09
C ASP A 406 24.50 2.98 8.84
N PHE A 407 25.12 1.80 8.87
CA PHE A 407 24.41 0.53 8.72
C PHE A 407 23.38 0.30 9.84
N ALA A 408 23.79 0.47 11.10
CA ALA A 408 22.91 0.27 12.24
C ALA A 408 21.81 1.34 12.31
N GLN A 409 22.11 2.59 11.94
CA GLN A 409 21.14 3.68 11.88
C GLN A 409 20.05 3.40 10.86
N ARG A 410 20.39 2.93 9.66
CA ARG A 410 19.41 2.55 8.64
C ARG A 410 18.40 1.55 9.20
N ILE A 411 18.87 0.48 9.86
CA ILE A 411 17.99 -0.53 10.47
C ILE A 411 17.16 0.07 11.61
N TYR A 412 17.77 0.91 12.45
CA TYR A 412 17.09 1.60 13.54
C TYR A 412 15.91 2.43 13.03
N ASP A 413 16.12 3.22 11.96
CA ASP A 413 15.08 4.06 11.37
C ASP A 413 13.93 3.21 10.79
N TYR A 414 14.23 2.04 10.20
CA TYR A 414 13.20 1.09 9.78
C TYR A 414 12.42 0.52 10.97
N VAL A 415 13.10 0.12 12.05
CA VAL A 415 12.45 -0.39 13.27
C VAL A 415 11.55 0.68 13.87
N GLU A 416 12.01 1.93 13.95
CA GLU A 416 11.24 3.06 14.44
C GLU A 416 9.99 3.31 13.58
N LYS A 417 10.15 3.38 12.25
CA LYS A 417 9.03 3.58 11.32
C LYS A 417 7.99 2.45 11.37
N ALA A 418 8.42 1.22 11.64
CA ALA A 418 7.53 0.06 11.65
C ALA A 418 7.02 -0.31 13.06
N TYR A 419 7.48 0.39 14.10
CA TYR A 419 7.09 0.11 15.48
C TYR A 419 5.67 0.62 15.78
N ILE A 420 4.85 -0.26 16.34
CA ILE A 420 3.51 0.06 16.81
C ILE A 420 3.42 -0.25 18.31
N PRO A 421 3.15 0.74 19.17
CA PRO A 421 2.90 0.52 20.58
C PRO A 421 1.78 -0.50 20.84
N LYS A 422 1.93 -1.34 21.87
CA LYS A 422 0.95 -2.39 22.18
C LYS A 422 -0.47 -1.87 22.45
N ASN A 423 -0.60 -0.68 23.03
CA ASN A 423 -1.89 -0.02 23.25
C ASN A 423 -2.53 0.41 21.94
N GLN A 424 -1.75 0.86 20.96
CA GLN A 424 -2.25 1.19 19.63
C GLN A 424 -2.70 -0.07 18.88
N ILE A 425 -1.94 -1.17 18.97
CA ILE A 425 -2.35 -2.47 18.41
C ILE A 425 -3.71 -2.89 19.00
N ARG A 426 -3.86 -2.82 20.34
CA ARG A 426 -5.14 -3.15 20.99
C ARG A 426 -6.28 -2.25 20.53
N ALA A 427 -6.05 -0.94 20.43
CA ALA A 427 -7.06 -0.02 19.93
C ALA A 427 -7.48 -0.33 18.48
N MET A 428 -6.53 -0.72 17.61
CA MET A 428 -6.85 -1.17 16.26
C MET A 428 -7.62 -2.50 16.27
N GLU A 429 -7.25 -3.45 17.13
CA GLU A 429 -7.99 -4.71 17.29
C GLU A 429 -9.43 -4.46 17.73
N ASP A 430 -9.62 -3.62 18.77
CA ASP A 430 -10.93 -3.29 19.31
C ASP A 430 -11.80 -2.55 18.29
N ARG A 431 -11.18 -1.73 17.42
CA ARG A 431 -11.88 -1.06 16.31
C ARG A 431 -12.33 -2.05 15.23
N ILE A 432 -11.51 -3.05 14.87
CA ILE A 432 -11.81 -3.98 13.77
C ILE A 432 -12.72 -5.13 14.22
N ARG A 433 -12.57 -5.60 15.45
CA ARG A 433 -13.26 -6.80 15.97
C ARG A 433 -14.79 -6.83 15.76
N PRO A 434 -15.55 -5.73 15.89
CA PRO A 434 -17.00 -5.72 15.64
C PRO A 434 -17.41 -6.08 14.19
N PHE A 435 -16.48 -5.93 13.24
CA PHE A 435 -16.69 -6.15 11.80
C PHE A 435 -16.30 -7.57 11.34
N VAL A 436 -15.66 -8.35 12.21
CA VAL A 436 -15.28 -9.74 11.92
C VAL A 436 -16.43 -10.66 12.35
N ARG A 437 -17.23 -11.11 11.38
CA ARG A 437 -18.46 -11.90 11.62
C ARG A 437 -18.44 -13.27 10.95
#